data_AF-E3KQB4-F1
#
_entry.id   AF-E3KQB4-F1
#
_cell.length_a   1.000
_cell.length_b   1.000
_cell.length_c   1.000
_cell.angle_alpha   90.00
_cell.angle_beta   90.00
_cell.angle_gamma   90.00
#
_symmetry.space_group_name_H-M   'P 1'
#
loop_
_entity.id
_entity.type
_entity.pdbx_description
1 polymer ?
#
loop_
_entity_poly.entity_id
_entity_poly.type
_entity_poly.pdbx_seq_one_letter_code
_entity_poly.pdbx_strand_id
1 'polypeptide(L)'
;MNPVSKKLKPNNTRADGPAREEDEEDSEHERKSVEESITTQLKNRMLASGEWLRLQKILMVKLKGSEWEEQLRCAAETRALEPDNPTLTKLIHHLRPIAQNTIPSEIKHEISTSIEQFIRANIEEEDDDDDADHQQLQNNNDDDDDEEEEDEEAMEEVV
;
A
#
# COMPACT_ATOMS: atom_id res chain seq x y z
N MET A 1 27.30 -60.23 -30.30
CA MET A 1 27.79 -59.44 -31.45
C MET A 1 26.71 -58.44 -31.82
N ASN A 2 26.96 -57.15 -31.58
CA ASN A 2 26.11 -56.03 -32.03
C ASN A 2 27.01 -55.06 -32.80
N PRO A 3 26.67 -54.68 -34.04
CA PRO A 3 27.29 -53.51 -34.67
C PRO A 3 26.39 -52.26 -34.48
N VAL A 4 26.92 -51.28 -33.76
CA VAL A 4 26.35 -49.92 -33.64
C VAL A 4 26.76 -49.12 -34.87
N SER A 5 25.80 -48.69 -35.67
CA SER A 5 26.03 -47.80 -36.80
C SER A 5 26.02 -46.34 -36.37
N LYS A 6 27.13 -45.67 -36.69
CA LYS A 6 27.46 -44.26 -36.54
C LYS A 6 26.50 -43.38 -37.35
N LYS A 7 26.02 -42.26 -36.79
CA LYS A 7 25.80 -41.00 -37.53
C LYS A 7 26.13 -39.80 -36.64
N LEU A 8 27.25 -39.15 -36.99
CA LEU A 8 27.58 -37.77 -36.64
C LEU A 8 26.50 -36.82 -37.18
N LYS A 9 26.18 -35.78 -36.40
CA LYS A 9 25.83 -34.42 -36.85
C LYS A 9 26.16 -33.46 -35.71
N PRO A 10 27.16 -32.58 -35.83
CA PRO A 10 27.22 -31.36 -35.05
C PRO A 10 26.41 -30.28 -35.80
N ASN A 11 25.53 -29.56 -35.12
CA ASN A 11 25.11 -28.27 -35.65
C ASN A 11 24.95 -27.25 -34.53
N ASN A 12 25.95 -26.39 -34.45
CA ASN A 12 25.92 -25.11 -33.78
C ASN A 12 24.92 -24.21 -34.51
N THR A 13 23.85 -23.80 -33.85
CA THR A 13 23.04 -22.66 -34.29
C THR A 13 22.90 -21.72 -33.10
N ARG A 14 23.80 -20.74 -33.11
CA ARG A 14 23.64 -19.44 -32.48
C ARG A 14 22.30 -18.86 -32.96
N ALA A 15 21.35 -18.74 -32.04
CA ALA A 15 20.19 -17.89 -32.18
C ALA A 15 20.16 -17.01 -30.93
N ASP A 16 20.21 -15.70 -31.18
CA ASP A 16 20.04 -14.62 -30.23
C ASP A 16 18.91 -14.90 -29.22
N GLY A 17 19.20 -14.65 -27.95
CA GLY A 17 18.29 -14.90 -26.85
C GLY A 17 17.13 -13.90 -26.78
N PRO A 18 15.99 -14.30 -26.20
CA PRO A 18 15.06 -13.40 -25.56
C PRO A 18 15.37 -13.41 -24.04
N ALA A 19 16.47 -12.80 -23.62
CA ALA A 19 16.83 -12.72 -22.19
C ALA A 19 16.35 -11.41 -21.57
N ARG A 20 15.06 -11.07 -21.72
CA ARG A 20 14.54 -9.80 -21.18
C ARG A 20 13.07 -9.77 -20.75
N GLU A 21 12.35 -10.90 -20.78
CA GLU A 21 10.94 -10.95 -20.29
C GLU A 21 10.75 -11.88 -19.08
N GLU A 22 11.71 -12.75 -18.76
CA GLU A 22 11.58 -13.71 -17.64
C GLU A 22 11.98 -13.13 -16.27
N ASP A 23 12.80 -12.07 -16.23
CA ASP A 23 13.26 -11.46 -14.97
C ASP A 23 12.22 -10.54 -14.31
N GLU A 24 11.27 -9.99 -15.08
CA GLU A 24 10.23 -9.09 -14.55
C GLU A 24 9.09 -9.87 -13.87
N GLU A 25 8.68 -11.01 -14.43
CA GLU A 25 7.61 -11.84 -13.84
C GLU A 25 8.02 -12.46 -12.49
N ASP A 26 9.25 -12.95 -12.36
CA ASP A 26 9.75 -13.54 -11.10
C ASP A 26 9.79 -12.48 -9.98
N SER A 27 10.23 -11.25 -10.31
CA SER A 27 10.27 -10.13 -9.36
C SER A 27 8.88 -9.67 -8.88
N GLU A 28 7.86 -9.73 -9.74
CA GLU A 28 6.49 -9.43 -9.34
C GLU A 28 5.88 -10.53 -8.46
N HIS A 29 6.20 -11.79 -8.75
CA HIS A 29 5.72 -12.92 -7.96
C HIS A 29 6.34 -12.92 -6.55
N GLU A 30 7.62 -12.59 -6.43
CA GLU A 30 8.28 -12.42 -5.14
C GLU A 30 7.67 -11.26 -4.33
N ARG A 31 7.39 -10.11 -4.96
CA ARG A 31 6.73 -8.98 -4.29
C ARG A 31 5.33 -9.33 -3.79
N LYS A 32 4.49 -9.96 -4.62
CA LYS A 32 3.14 -10.42 -4.22
C LYS A 32 3.21 -11.40 -3.04
N SER A 33 4.19 -12.31 -3.04
CA SER A 33 4.42 -13.26 -1.95
C SER A 33 4.81 -12.56 -0.63
N VAL A 34 5.69 -11.56 -0.70
CA VAL A 34 6.07 -10.74 0.46
C VAL A 34 4.88 -9.94 0.99
N GLU A 35 4.10 -9.30 0.12
CA GLU A 35 2.88 -8.56 0.50
C GLU A 35 1.85 -9.47 1.18
N GLU A 36 1.63 -10.68 0.66
CA GLU A 36 0.73 -11.67 1.27
C GLU A 36 1.22 -12.11 2.66
N SER A 37 2.54 -12.30 2.81
CA SER A 37 3.17 -12.63 4.09
C SER A 37 2.98 -11.50 5.12
N ILE A 38 3.29 -10.25 4.75
CA ILE A 38 3.11 -9.09 5.62
C ILE A 38 1.64 -8.93 6.02
N THR A 39 0.74 -9.04 5.04
CA THR A 39 -0.71 -8.97 5.27
C THR A 39 -1.17 -10.05 6.26
N THR A 40 -0.64 -11.25 6.15
CA THR A 40 -0.97 -12.37 7.04
C THR A 40 -0.44 -12.13 8.46
N GLN A 41 0.78 -11.62 8.59
CA GLN A 41 1.38 -11.29 9.89
C GLN A 41 0.61 -10.17 10.60
N LEU A 42 0.25 -9.10 9.90
CA LEU A 42 -0.56 -8.01 10.44
C LEU A 42 -1.95 -8.50 10.88
N LYS A 43 -2.61 -9.34 10.08
CA LYS A 43 -3.88 -9.98 10.45
C LYS A 43 -3.74 -10.82 11.71
N ASN A 44 -2.70 -11.65 11.80
CA ASN A 44 -2.44 -12.48 12.99
C ASN A 44 -2.20 -11.62 14.24
N ARG A 45 -1.44 -10.52 14.10
CA ARG A 45 -1.19 -9.58 15.20
C ARG A 45 -2.47 -8.86 15.65
N MET A 46 -3.31 -8.45 14.70
CA MET A 46 -4.61 -7.82 14.97
C MET A 46 -5.62 -8.79 15.62
N LEU A 47 -5.55 -10.08 15.29
CA LEU A 47 -6.31 -11.13 15.97
C LEU A 47 -5.80 -11.36 17.40
N ALA A 48 -4.48 -11.45 17.58
CA ALA A 48 -3.85 -11.70 18.88
C ALA A 48 -4.03 -10.53 19.86
N SER A 49 -4.01 -9.28 19.38
CA SER A 49 -4.27 -8.09 20.20
C SER A 49 -5.74 -7.90 20.57
N GLY A 50 -6.66 -8.60 19.90
CA GLY A 50 -8.10 -8.43 20.06
C GLY A 50 -8.69 -7.22 19.33
N GLU A 51 -7.89 -6.42 18.65
CA GLU A 51 -8.35 -5.27 17.87
C GLU A 51 -9.29 -5.70 16.73
N TRP A 52 -9.05 -6.87 16.12
CA TRP A 52 -9.98 -7.43 15.13
C TRP A 52 -11.40 -7.60 15.70
N LEU A 53 -11.51 -8.20 16.89
CA LEU A 53 -12.79 -8.43 17.53
C LEU A 53 -13.46 -7.12 17.95
N ARG A 54 -12.67 -6.13 18.39
CA ARG A 54 -13.15 -4.78 18.71
C ARG A 54 -13.73 -4.10 17.47
N LEU A 55 -13.02 -4.08 16.34
CA LEU A 55 -13.49 -3.50 15.08
C LEU A 55 -14.75 -4.20 14.58
N GLN A 56 -14.77 -5.54 14.65
CA GLN A 56 -15.95 -6.32 14.29
C GLN A 56 -17.16 -5.94 15.16
N LYS A 57 -16.96 -5.75 16.47
CA LYS A 57 -18.04 -5.35 17.38
C LYS A 57 -18.55 -3.94 17.07
N ILE A 58 -17.66 -2.98 16.79
CA ILE A 58 -18.04 -1.62 16.38
C ILE A 58 -18.88 -1.67 15.11
N LEU A 59 -18.39 -2.40 14.10
CA LEU A 59 -19.10 -2.59 12.83
C LEU A 59 -20.49 -3.18 13.05
N MET A 60 -20.60 -4.26 13.84
CA MET A 60 -21.88 -4.89 14.16
C MET A 60 -22.84 -3.95 14.89
N VAL A 61 -22.36 -3.17 15.86
CA VAL A 61 -23.21 -2.25 16.61
C VAL A 61 -23.72 -1.10 15.73
N LYS A 62 -22.89 -0.59 14.82
CA LYS A 62 -23.29 0.50 13.92
C LYS A 62 -24.22 0.03 12.81
N LEU A 63 -24.03 -1.18 12.30
CA LEU A 63 -24.90 -1.73 11.27
C LEU A 63 -26.23 -2.23 11.84
N LYS A 64 -26.23 -2.73 13.08
CA LYS A 64 -27.44 -3.21 13.73
C LYS A 64 -28.39 -2.06 14.07
N GLY A 65 -29.64 -2.17 13.65
CA GLY A 65 -30.68 -1.15 13.79
C GLY A 65 -30.54 0.02 12.82
N SER A 66 -29.59 -0.04 11.88
CA SER A 66 -29.44 0.96 10.83
C SER A 66 -30.33 0.66 9.63
N GLU A 67 -30.49 1.65 8.75
CA GLU A 67 -31.19 1.46 7.46
C GLU A 67 -30.52 0.39 6.58
N TRP A 68 -29.21 0.14 6.75
CA TRP A 68 -28.52 -0.92 6.03
C TRP A 68 -29.05 -2.31 6.40
N GLU A 69 -29.27 -2.59 7.70
CA GLU A 69 -29.80 -3.88 8.14
C GLU A 69 -31.24 -4.06 7.63
N GLU A 70 -32.04 -3.00 7.67
CA GLU A 70 -33.40 -2.98 7.16
C GLU A 70 -33.45 -3.26 5.65
N GLN A 71 -32.63 -2.55 4.87
CA GLN A 71 -32.55 -2.75 3.42
C GLN A 71 -32.11 -4.17 3.08
N LEU A 72 -31.12 -4.71 3.79
CA LEU A 72 -30.64 -6.08 3.57
C LEU A 72 -31.71 -7.11 3.94
N ARG A 73 -32.48 -6.87 5.00
CA ARG A 73 -33.62 -7.72 5.39
C ARG A 73 -34.71 -7.68 4.33
N CYS A 74 -35.12 -6.50 3.86
CA CYS A 74 -36.11 -6.35 2.79
C CYS A 74 -35.67 -7.06 1.50
N ALA A 75 -34.40 -6.96 1.13
CA ALA A 75 -33.83 -7.67 -0.02
C ALA A 75 -33.87 -9.19 0.18
N ALA A 76 -33.55 -9.67 1.39
CA ALA A 76 -33.60 -11.08 1.72
C ALA A 76 -35.03 -11.64 1.67
N GLU A 77 -36.00 -10.92 2.22
CA GLU A 77 -37.42 -11.29 2.20
C GLU A 77 -37.95 -11.31 0.77
N THR A 78 -37.67 -10.27 -0.02
CA THR A 78 -38.07 -10.21 -1.43
C THR A 78 -37.53 -11.41 -2.20
N ARG A 79 -36.25 -11.74 -2.00
CA ARG A 79 -35.61 -12.88 -2.65
C ARG A 79 -36.18 -14.22 -2.16
N ALA A 80 -36.49 -14.36 -0.88
CA ALA A 80 -37.04 -15.58 -0.31
C ALA A 80 -38.49 -15.85 -0.76
N LEU A 81 -39.25 -14.79 -1.07
CA LEU A 81 -40.62 -14.88 -1.59
C LEU A 81 -40.69 -15.18 -3.09
N GLU A 82 -39.55 -15.17 -3.80
CA GLU A 82 -39.53 -15.55 -5.20
C GLU A 82 -39.97 -17.02 -5.40
N PRO A 83 -40.65 -17.32 -6.52
CA PRO A 83 -41.24 -18.64 -6.77
C PRO A 83 -40.21 -19.77 -6.92
N ASP A 84 -38.92 -19.45 -6.97
CA ASP A 84 -37.82 -20.41 -7.08
C ASP A 84 -37.37 -21.00 -5.73
N ASN A 85 -37.91 -20.51 -4.60
CA ASN A 85 -37.59 -20.92 -3.22
C ASN A 85 -36.07 -21.12 -3.01
N PRO A 86 -35.29 -20.03 -2.97
CA PRO A 86 -33.84 -20.11 -3.04
C PRO A 86 -33.28 -20.83 -1.80
N THR A 87 -32.31 -21.71 -2.03
CA THR A 87 -31.52 -22.28 -0.93
C THR A 87 -30.73 -21.18 -0.22
N LEU A 88 -30.37 -21.40 1.05
CA LEU A 88 -29.57 -20.45 1.84
C LEU A 88 -28.30 -20.01 1.09
N THR A 89 -27.62 -20.93 0.40
CA THR A 89 -26.43 -20.62 -0.40
C THR A 89 -26.74 -19.63 -1.53
N LYS A 90 -27.83 -19.84 -2.28
CA LYS A 90 -28.26 -18.91 -3.34
C LYS A 90 -28.63 -17.55 -2.77
N LEU A 91 -29.31 -17.52 -1.63
CA LEU A 91 -29.66 -16.29 -0.93
C LEU A 91 -28.41 -15.52 -0.50
N ILE A 92 -27.42 -16.18 0.11
CA ILE A 92 -26.14 -15.56 0.51
C ILE A 92 -25.39 -15.02 -0.71
N HIS A 93 -25.33 -15.78 -1.82
CA HIS A 93 -24.66 -15.33 -3.04
C HIS A 93 -25.33 -14.09 -3.64
N HIS A 94 -26.66 -13.98 -3.56
CA HIS A 94 -27.41 -12.82 -4.01
C HIS A 94 -27.24 -11.62 -3.07
N LEU A 95 -27.30 -11.84 -1.76
CA LEU A 95 -27.24 -10.78 -0.76
C LEU A 95 -25.82 -10.24 -0.52
N ARG A 96 -24.77 -11.05 -0.70
CA ARG A 96 -23.38 -10.62 -0.48
C ARG A 96 -22.99 -9.34 -1.24
N PRO A 97 -23.19 -9.23 -2.57
CA PRO A 97 -22.86 -8.00 -3.28
C PRO A 97 -23.71 -6.82 -2.83
N ILE A 98 -24.99 -7.03 -2.55
CA ILE A 98 -25.89 -5.98 -2.02
C ILE A 98 -25.36 -5.49 -0.68
N ALA A 99 -25.07 -6.41 0.25
CA ALA A 99 -24.54 -6.12 1.57
C ALA A 99 -23.25 -5.31 1.49
N GLN A 100 -22.31 -5.65 0.60
CA GLN A 100 -21.03 -4.96 0.44
C GLN A 100 -21.16 -3.55 -0.17
N ASN A 101 -22.05 -3.40 -1.16
CA ASN A 101 -22.20 -2.15 -1.90
C ASN A 101 -23.04 -1.12 -1.12
N THR A 102 -23.92 -1.58 -0.23
CA THR A 102 -24.83 -0.70 0.53
C THR A 102 -24.28 -0.27 1.89
N ILE A 103 -23.13 -0.79 2.34
CA ILE A 103 -22.53 -0.36 3.62
C ILE A 103 -22.28 1.16 3.55
N PRO A 104 -22.76 1.94 4.54
CA PRO A 104 -22.56 3.39 4.60
C PRO A 104 -21.08 3.79 4.52
N SER A 105 -20.79 4.86 3.77
CA SER A 105 -19.43 5.38 3.57
C SER A 105 -18.76 5.77 4.88
N GLU A 106 -19.53 6.31 5.82
CA GLU A 106 -19.06 6.80 7.11
C GLU A 106 -18.52 5.63 7.94
N ILE A 107 -19.22 4.49 7.93
CA ILE A 107 -18.81 3.28 8.63
C ILE A 107 -17.58 2.67 7.95
N LYS A 108 -17.54 2.64 6.61
CA LYS A 108 -16.35 2.17 5.88
C LYS A 108 -15.13 3.01 6.25
N HIS A 109 -15.25 4.33 6.21
CA HIS A 109 -14.15 5.24 6.48
C HIS A 109 -13.62 5.09 7.91
N GLU A 110 -14.49 5.06 8.91
CA GLU A 110 -14.09 4.88 10.31
C GLU A 110 -13.34 3.56 10.56
N ILE A 111 -13.85 2.46 9.99
CA ILE A 111 -13.18 1.16 10.12
C ILE A 111 -11.85 1.17 9.37
N SER A 112 -11.78 1.75 8.16
CA SER A 112 -10.53 1.91 7.41
C SER A 112 -9.49 2.73 8.18
N THR A 113 -9.87 3.88 8.73
CA THR A 113 -8.97 4.71 9.55
C THR A 113 -8.47 3.96 10.78
N SER A 114 -9.32 3.16 11.41
CA SER A 114 -8.90 2.35 12.56
C SER A 114 -7.91 1.25 12.16
N ILE A 115 -8.10 0.63 10.99
CA ILE A 115 -7.17 -0.36 10.43
C ILE A 115 -5.85 0.32 10.05
N GLU A 116 -5.89 1.48 9.39
CA GLU A 116 -4.70 2.27 9.03
C GLU A 116 -3.90 2.68 10.27
N GLN A 117 -4.58 3.17 11.31
CA GLN A 117 -3.94 3.51 12.58
C GLN A 117 -3.28 2.29 13.23
N PHE A 118 -3.93 1.12 13.17
CA PHE A 118 -3.32 -0.12 13.63
C PHE A 118 -2.09 -0.45 12.80
N ILE A 119 -2.18 -0.44 11.48
CA ILE A 119 -1.05 -0.75 10.59
C ILE A 119 0.14 0.19 10.88
N ARG A 120 -0.11 1.50 10.95
CA ARG A 120 0.92 2.52 11.23
C ARG A 120 1.61 2.31 12.57
N ALA A 121 0.87 1.87 13.60
CA ALA A 121 1.46 1.57 14.91
C ALA A 121 2.26 0.26 14.95
N ASN A 122 2.17 -0.57 13.90
CA ASN A 122 2.77 -1.91 13.85
C ASN A 122 3.86 -2.05 12.77
N ILE A 123 4.06 -1.03 11.96
CA ILE A 123 5.14 -0.92 10.97
C ILE A 123 6.06 0.20 11.46
N GLU A 124 7.38 -0.04 11.49
CA GLU A 124 8.35 1.04 11.64
C GLU A 124 8.31 1.85 10.33
N GLU A 125 7.92 3.12 10.39
CA GLU A 125 8.24 4.05 9.31
C GLU A 125 9.78 4.11 9.31
N GLU A 126 10.43 3.61 8.24
CA GLU A 126 11.82 3.97 7.98
C GLU A 126 11.80 5.48 7.80
N ASP A 127 12.08 6.20 8.89
CA ASP A 127 12.45 7.59 8.84
C ASP A 127 13.73 7.61 7.98
N ASP A 128 13.56 7.91 6.69
CA ASP A 128 14.64 8.40 5.82
C ASP A 128 15.10 9.76 6.37
N ASP A 129 15.68 9.74 7.57
CA ASP A 129 16.67 10.71 8.01
C ASP A 129 17.92 10.44 7.16
N ASP A 130 17.83 10.79 5.88
CA ASP A 130 18.99 11.02 5.03
C ASP A 130 19.77 12.16 5.69
N ASP A 131 20.71 11.73 6.52
CA ASP A 131 21.69 12.50 7.25
C ASP A 131 22.16 13.68 6.40
N ALA A 132 21.88 14.86 6.94
CA ALA A 132 22.46 16.12 6.54
C ALA A 132 23.98 16.05 6.69
N ASP A 133 24.67 15.56 5.65
CA ASP A 133 26.13 15.53 5.61
C ASP A 133 26.68 16.53 4.58
N HIS A 134 27.20 17.64 5.13
CA HIS A 134 28.28 18.50 4.64
C HIS A 134 28.29 18.94 3.15
N GLN A 135 28.30 20.24 2.82
CA GLN A 135 29.43 21.15 3.06
C GLN A 135 29.01 22.62 2.96
N GLN A 136 29.33 23.41 3.99
CA GLN A 136 29.52 24.86 3.84
C GLN A 136 30.77 25.09 2.99
N LEU A 137 30.59 25.42 1.72
CA LEU A 137 31.64 26.08 0.94
C LEU A 137 31.65 27.56 1.31
N GLN A 138 32.51 27.91 2.25
CA GLN A 138 33.01 29.27 2.40
C GLN A 138 33.85 29.59 1.16
N ASN A 139 33.22 30.19 0.14
CA ASN A 139 33.97 30.85 -0.92
C ASN A 139 34.42 32.21 -0.41
N ASN A 140 35.66 32.23 0.08
CA ASN A 140 36.49 33.42 0.15
C ASN A 140 36.68 33.92 -1.29
N ASN A 141 35.92 34.94 -1.69
CA ASN A 141 36.31 35.77 -2.82
C ASN A 141 37.08 36.95 -2.23
N ASP A 142 38.39 36.77 -2.19
CA ASP A 142 39.34 37.85 -2.40
C ASP A 142 39.07 38.39 -3.80
N ASP A 143 38.48 39.59 -3.90
CA ASP A 143 38.62 40.44 -5.08
C ASP A 143 38.90 41.84 -4.56
N ASP A 144 40.18 42.19 -4.69
CA ASP A 144 40.73 43.54 -4.62
C ASP A 144 39.98 44.43 -5.63
N ASP A 145 39.22 45.41 -5.14
CA ASP A 145 38.83 46.59 -5.91
C ASP A 145 39.34 47.82 -5.15
N ASP A 146 40.51 48.28 -5.61
CA ASP A 146 40.98 49.66 -5.49
C ASP A 146 39.96 50.62 -6.11
N GLU A 147 39.64 51.71 -5.42
CA GLU A 147 39.37 53.07 -5.97
C GLU A 147 39.01 53.97 -4.78
N GLU A 148 40.01 54.65 -4.22
CA GLU A 148 40.31 56.07 -4.44
C GLU A 148 39.27 57.03 -3.83
N GLU A 149 39.77 57.80 -2.85
CA GLU A 149 39.54 59.25 -2.65
C GLU A 149 38.08 59.69 -2.37
N GLU A 150 37.76 60.60 -1.46
CA GLU A 150 38.38 61.88 -1.10
C GLU A 150 37.57 62.42 0.11
N ASP A 151 38.22 63.25 0.92
CA ASP A 151 37.65 64.40 1.64
C ASP A 151 36.71 64.17 2.85
N GLU A 152 37.19 64.51 4.05
CA GLU A 152 37.04 65.82 4.74
C GLU A 152 35.84 65.78 5.68
N GLU A 153 36.06 65.73 6.99
CA GLU A 153 36.23 66.88 7.88
C GLU A 153 34.91 67.22 8.61
N ALA A 154 35.06 67.79 9.80
CA ALA A 154 34.06 68.30 10.74
C ALA A 154 33.34 67.24 11.60
N MET A 155 33.86 66.93 12.80
CA MET A 155 33.76 67.72 14.04
C MET A 155 32.32 67.83 14.58
N GLU A 156 32.19 67.46 15.86
CA GLU A 156 31.47 68.20 16.93
C GLU A 156 29.96 68.41 16.68
N GLU A 157 29.06 67.96 17.55
CA GLU A 157 28.81 68.69 18.78
C GLU A 157 27.90 67.89 19.71
N VAL A 158 28.25 67.99 20.98
CA VAL A 158 27.52 67.53 22.16
C VAL A 158 26.42 68.54 22.44
N VAL A 159 25.14 68.14 22.45
CA VAL A 159 24.14 68.62 23.42
C VAL A 159 23.09 67.55 23.66
#